data_AF-A0A7Y0XFA9-F1
#
_entry.id   AF-A0A7Y0XFA9-F1
#
_cell.length_a   1.000
_cell.length_b   1.000
_cell.length_c   1.000
_cell.angle_alpha   90.00
_cell.angle_beta   90.00
_cell.angle_gamma   90.00
#
_symmetry.space_group_name_H-M   'P 1'
#
loop_
_entity.id
_entity.type
_entity.pdbx_description
1 polymer ?
#
loop_
_entity_poly.entity_id
_entity_poly.type
_entity_poly.pdbx_seq_one_letter_code
_entity_poly.pdbx_strand_id
1 'polypeptide(L)'
;MSHQQVSRINDVLFYIHQDISRDLSAKELADVAAYSEQHFHRIFKDVVGESIHQYIRRTRMEYAANQLMFDTGSSVLDIANKCGFNSVSSFSRAFKATFAMSPGAWRKHDLQVAEKPYLKDPEVAVGYHRVAKRELPEPKIMEVPQRFAAYVRHEGYNRSIRNAWLILKAWASSENRDFSVQYGLHHSNPAWVELDKCRYVACMAIDKPLKVRGVVNQMTIPGGLHAVFRLTGVYGELLPQLSMVLEKWLPNSGFKQRSTPAYVHYHKNHFLSHDEAFELDFYLPISFF
;
A
#
# COMPACT_ATOMS: atom_id res chain seq x y z
N MET A 1 -9.25 16.37 -18.28
CA MET A 1 -9.78 15.01 -18.02
C MET A 1 -11.17 15.12 -17.42
N SER A 2 -12.11 14.26 -17.80
CA SER A 2 -13.45 14.27 -17.19
C SER A 2 -13.43 13.54 -15.83
N HIS A 3 -14.29 13.95 -14.89
CA HIS A 3 -14.44 13.26 -13.60
C HIS A 3 -14.80 11.78 -13.77
N GLN A 4 -15.53 11.45 -14.83
CA GLN A 4 -15.92 10.07 -15.15
C GLN A 4 -14.73 9.21 -15.58
N GLN A 5 -13.77 9.76 -16.35
CA GLN A 5 -12.54 9.05 -16.72
C GLN A 5 -11.72 8.70 -15.47
N VAL A 6 -11.50 9.67 -14.59
CA VAL A 6 -10.77 9.47 -13.34
C VAL A 6 -11.45 8.44 -12.45
N SER A 7 -12.79 8.48 -12.34
CA SER A 7 -13.56 7.49 -11.59
C SER A 7 -13.35 6.07 -12.14
N ARG A 8 -13.48 5.86 -13.45
CA ARG A 8 -13.34 4.53 -14.07
C ARG A 8 -11.93 3.96 -13.90
N ILE A 9 -10.91 4.80 -14.05
CA ILE A 9 -9.52 4.39 -13.78
C ILE A 9 -9.31 4.07 -12.30
N ASN A 10 -9.94 4.81 -11.40
CA ASN A 10 -9.90 4.49 -9.97
C ASN A 10 -10.55 3.14 -9.64
N ASP A 11 -11.61 2.74 -10.36
CA ASP A 11 -12.22 1.41 -10.23
C ASP A 11 -11.25 0.30 -10.69
N VAL A 12 -10.50 0.55 -11.77
CA VAL A 12 -9.42 -0.34 -12.24
C VAL A 12 -8.28 -0.43 -11.22
N LEU A 13 -7.82 0.70 -10.68
CA LEU A 13 -6.76 0.72 -9.65
C LEU A 13 -7.20 -0.02 -8.38
N PHE A 14 -8.48 0.11 -8.02
CA PHE A 14 -9.06 -0.68 -6.94
C PHE A 14 -9.00 -2.17 -7.26
N TYR A 15 -9.48 -2.58 -8.44
CA TYR A 15 -9.45 -3.95 -8.91
C TYR A 15 -8.03 -4.55 -8.84
N ILE A 16 -7.02 -3.82 -9.33
CA ILE A 16 -5.61 -4.27 -9.29
C ILE A 16 -5.11 -4.49 -7.85
N HIS A 17 -5.48 -3.60 -6.92
CA HIS A 17 -5.01 -3.66 -5.53
C HIS A 17 -5.81 -4.58 -4.62
N GLN A 18 -6.95 -5.13 -5.06
CA GLN A 18 -7.66 -6.17 -4.31
C GLN A 18 -6.81 -7.43 -4.19
N ASP A 19 -6.13 -7.80 -5.28
CA ASP A 19 -5.13 -8.86 -5.30
C ASP A 19 -4.23 -8.62 -6.52
N ILE A 20 -2.96 -8.28 -6.28
CA ILE A 20 -2.00 -8.04 -7.36
C ILE A 20 -1.47 -9.34 -7.98
N SER A 21 -1.67 -10.47 -7.29
CA SER A 21 -1.10 -11.77 -7.67
C SER A 21 -1.93 -12.56 -8.67
N ARG A 22 -3.21 -12.20 -8.84
CA ARG A 22 -4.10 -12.82 -9.83
C ARG A 22 -3.73 -12.42 -11.26
N ASP A 23 -4.34 -13.13 -12.23
CA ASP A 23 -4.29 -12.71 -13.62
C ASP A 23 -5.02 -11.38 -13.81
N LEU A 24 -4.38 -10.45 -14.52
CA LEU A 24 -4.82 -9.08 -14.70
C LEU A 24 -4.65 -8.72 -16.18
N SER A 25 -5.54 -9.28 -17.02
CA SER A 25 -5.45 -9.06 -18.46
C SER A 25 -5.87 -7.63 -18.84
N ALA A 26 -5.27 -7.06 -19.88
CA ALA A 26 -5.63 -5.70 -20.33
C ALA A 26 -7.11 -5.61 -20.73
N LYS A 27 -7.65 -6.70 -21.32
CA LYS A 27 -9.06 -6.84 -21.67
C LYS A 27 -9.98 -6.74 -20.45
N GLU A 28 -9.72 -7.54 -19.43
CA GLU A 28 -10.51 -7.54 -18.19
C GLU A 28 -10.49 -6.17 -17.50
N LEU A 29 -9.34 -5.50 -17.48
CA LEU A 29 -9.22 -4.16 -16.89
C LEU A 29 -9.93 -3.09 -17.73
N ALA A 30 -9.94 -3.23 -19.05
CA ALA A 30 -10.71 -2.36 -19.94
C ALA A 30 -12.22 -2.55 -19.73
N ASP A 31 -12.67 -3.80 -19.52
CA ASP A 31 -14.06 -4.14 -19.20
C ASP A 31 -14.49 -3.51 -17.86
N VAL A 32 -13.65 -3.58 -16.83
CA VAL A 32 -13.88 -2.89 -15.54
C VAL A 32 -14.06 -1.37 -15.73
N ALA A 33 -13.30 -0.76 -16.64
CA ALA A 33 -13.44 0.67 -16.95
C ALA A 33 -14.58 0.99 -17.94
N ALA A 34 -15.26 -0.02 -18.47
CA ALA A 34 -16.23 0.09 -19.56
C ALA A 34 -15.67 0.86 -20.78
N TYR A 35 -14.47 0.49 -21.22
CA TYR A 35 -13.78 1.04 -22.38
C TYR A 35 -13.29 -0.06 -23.32
N SER A 36 -13.08 0.28 -24.60
CA SER A 36 -12.28 -0.57 -25.48
C SER A 36 -10.81 -0.58 -25.01
N GLU A 37 -10.08 -1.66 -25.27
CA GLU A 37 -8.67 -1.79 -24.83
C GLU A 37 -7.80 -0.62 -25.29
N GLN A 38 -7.91 -0.21 -26.56
CA GLN A 38 -7.14 0.92 -27.10
C GLN A 38 -7.43 2.23 -26.37
N HIS A 39 -8.71 2.52 -26.11
CA HIS A 39 -9.08 3.74 -25.39
C HIS A 39 -8.64 3.66 -23.92
N PHE A 40 -8.82 2.50 -23.29
CA PHE A 40 -8.39 2.24 -21.91
C PHE A 40 -6.90 2.50 -21.72
N HIS A 41 -6.03 1.98 -22.60
CA HIS A 41 -4.59 2.21 -22.50
C HIS A 41 -4.21 3.69 -22.50
N ARG A 42 -4.85 4.47 -23.38
CA ARG A 42 -4.63 5.92 -23.46
C ARG A 42 -5.10 6.62 -22.19
N ILE A 43 -6.36 6.41 -21.80
CA ILE A 43 -6.95 7.08 -20.64
C ILE A 43 -6.24 6.68 -19.34
N PHE A 44 -5.87 5.42 -19.17
CA PHE A 44 -5.11 4.97 -18.00
C PHE A 44 -3.79 5.72 -17.90
N LYS A 45 -3.03 5.82 -19.01
CA LYS A 45 -1.75 6.56 -19.02
C LYS A 45 -1.94 8.05 -18.73
N ASP A 46 -2.98 8.67 -19.28
CA ASP A 46 -3.28 10.09 -19.05
C ASP A 46 -3.65 10.38 -17.59
N VAL A 47 -4.37 9.46 -16.94
CA VAL A 47 -4.81 9.60 -15.54
C VAL A 47 -3.72 9.21 -14.53
N VAL A 48 -2.99 8.11 -14.79
CA VAL A 48 -2.05 7.50 -13.83
C VAL A 48 -0.60 7.96 -14.07
N GLY A 49 -0.30 8.50 -15.24
CA GLY A 49 1.05 8.94 -15.63
C GLY A 49 1.94 7.82 -16.18
N GLU A 50 1.54 6.55 -16.06
CA GLU A 50 2.25 5.39 -16.60
C GLU A 50 1.30 4.43 -17.31
N SER A 51 1.82 3.59 -18.21
CA SER A 51 0.98 2.58 -18.85
C SER A 51 0.53 1.51 -17.85
N ILE A 52 -0.62 0.88 -18.11
CA ILE A 52 -1.15 -0.19 -17.26
C ILE A 52 -0.15 -1.34 -17.05
N HIS A 53 0.59 -1.72 -18.10
CA HIS A 53 1.61 -2.76 -17.99
C HIS A 53 2.79 -2.36 -17.09
N GLN A 54 3.24 -1.09 -17.18
CA GLN A 54 4.27 -0.55 -16.29
C GLN A 54 3.78 -0.52 -14.84
N TYR A 55 2.53 -0.07 -14.64
CA TYR A 55 1.90 -0.01 -13.33
C TYR A 55 1.81 -1.39 -12.65
N ILE A 56 1.26 -2.38 -13.35
CA ILE A 56 1.14 -3.76 -12.83
C ILE A 56 2.52 -4.34 -12.57
N ARG A 57 3.46 -4.17 -13.51
CA ARG A 57 4.83 -4.68 -13.36
C ARG A 57 5.50 -4.09 -12.14
N ARG A 58 5.47 -2.76 -11.97
CA ARG A 58 6.05 -2.07 -10.82
C ARG A 58 5.43 -2.55 -9.51
N THR A 59 4.09 -2.59 -9.44
CA THR A 59 3.37 -3.04 -8.23
C THR A 59 3.69 -4.51 -7.89
N ARG A 60 3.78 -5.39 -8.90
CA ARG A 60 4.21 -6.78 -8.71
C ARG A 60 5.67 -6.91 -8.28
N MET A 61 6.57 -6.05 -8.76
CA MET A 61 7.97 -6.03 -8.30
C MET A 61 8.08 -5.57 -6.83
N GLU A 62 7.32 -4.54 -6.43
CA GLU A 62 7.23 -4.11 -5.03
C GLU A 62 6.69 -5.24 -4.13
N TYR A 63 5.63 -5.94 -4.56
CA TYR A 63 5.12 -7.13 -3.88
C TYR A 63 6.18 -8.24 -3.79
N ALA A 64 6.86 -8.54 -4.90
CA ALA A 64 7.92 -9.55 -4.94
C ALA A 64 9.07 -9.25 -3.98
N ALA A 65 9.47 -7.99 -3.86
CA ALA A 65 10.54 -7.56 -2.95
C ALA A 65 10.15 -7.82 -1.49
N ASN A 66 8.90 -7.55 -1.11
CA ASN A 66 8.38 -7.86 0.22
C ASN A 66 8.35 -9.38 0.47
N GLN A 67 7.81 -10.17 -0.46
CA GLN A 67 7.76 -11.63 -0.31
C GLN A 67 9.17 -12.24 -0.25
N LEU A 68 10.09 -11.82 -1.12
CA LEU A 68 11.46 -12.36 -1.11
C LEU A 68 12.19 -12.12 0.21
N MET A 69 11.86 -11.01 0.87
CA MET A 69 12.47 -10.59 2.14
C MET A 69 11.83 -11.28 3.35
N PHE A 70 10.50 -11.39 3.39
CA PHE A 70 9.78 -11.77 4.60
C PHE A 70 9.09 -13.14 4.53
N ASP A 71 8.91 -13.70 3.33
CA ASP A 71 8.40 -15.06 3.12
C ASP A 71 9.58 -16.02 2.94
N THR A 72 10.00 -16.62 4.05
CA THR A 72 11.13 -17.56 4.10
C THR A 72 10.79 -18.93 3.51
N GLY A 73 9.49 -19.28 3.43
CA GLY A 73 9.01 -20.59 2.97
C GLY A 73 8.82 -20.68 1.44
N SER A 74 8.30 -19.62 0.80
CA SER A 74 8.07 -19.64 -0.65
C SER A 74 9.39 -19.68 -1.44
N SER A 75 9.46 -20.46 -2.51
CA SER A 75 10.61 -20.43 -3.43
C SER A 75 10.61 -19.16 -4.29
N VAL A 76 11.76 -18.84 -4.91
CA VAL A 76 11.83 -17.75 -5.91
C VAL A 76 10.89 -18.02 -7.09
N LEU A 77 10.69 -19.29 -7.45
CA LEU A 77 9.77 -19.71 -8.50
C LEU A 77 8.32 -19.42 -8.10
N ASP A 78 7.91 -19.75 -6.87
CA ASP A 78 6.55 -19.49 -6.39
C ASP A 78 6.23 -17.99 -6.39
N ILE A 79 7.19 -17.17 -5.95
CA ILE A 79 7.05 -15.71 -5.95
C ILE A 79 6.98 -15.18 -7.39
N ALA A 80 7.83 -15.70 -8.30
CA ALA A 80 7.79 -15.33 -9.71
C ALA A 80 6.43 -15.65 -10.35
N ASN A 81 5.88 -16.84 -10.07
CA ASN A 81 4.57 -17.28 -10.55
C ASN A 81 3.45 -16.37 -10.01
N LYS A 82 3.46 -16.05 -8.71
CA LYS A 82 2.53 -15.08 -8.10
C LYS A 82 2.67 -13.66 -8.67
N CYS A 83 3.79 -13.34 -9.31
CA CYS A 83 3.99 -12.08 -10.03
C CYS A 83 3.65 -12.20 -11.53
N GLY A 84 3.01 -13.29 -11.96
CA GLY A 84 2.61 -13.52 -13.34
C GLY A 84 3.77 -13.74 -14.30
N PHE A 85 4.92 -14.25 -13.83
CA PHE A 85 6.03 -14.64 -14.69
C PHE A 85 6.02 -16.15 -14.93
N ASN A 86 6.17 -16.55 -16.20
CA ASN A 86 6.24 -17.95 -16.60
C ASN A 86 7.65 -18.55 -16.47
N SER A 87 8.66 -17.76 -16.08
CA SER A 87 10.01 -18.25 -15.86
C SER A 87 10.79 -17.41 -14.84
N VAL A 88 11.62 -18.08 -14.04
CA VAL A 88 12.51 -17.42 -13.06
C VAL A 88 13.52 -16.49 -13.75
N SER A 89 13.93 -16.80 -14.98
CA SER A 89 14.88 -15.99 -15.74
C SER A 89 14.29 -14.65 -16.20
N SER A 90 13.03 -14.64 -16.65
CA SER A 90 12.32 -13.40 -17.00
C SER A 90 12.03 -12.55 -15.76
N PHE A 91 11.60 -13.19 -14.67
CA PHE A 91 11.42 -12.55 -13.38
C PHE A 91 12.72 -11.92 -12.86
N SER A 92 13.82 -12.68 -12.85
CA SER A 92 15.11 -12.21 -12.32
C SER A 92 15.65 -11.00 -13.10
N ARG A 93 15.47 -10.98 -14.43
CA ARG A 93 15.82 -9.81 -15.26
C ARG A 93 14.97 -8.59 -14.91
N ALA A 94 13.65 -8.77 -14.75
CA ALA A 94 12.74 -7.69 -14.36
C ALA A 94 13.05 -7.14 -12.96
N PHE A 95 13.30 -8.04 -12.01
CA PHE A 95 13.62 -7.71 -10.63
C PHE A 95 14.96 -6.95 -10.55
N LYS A 96 16.01 -7.45 -11.22
CA LYS A 96 17.30 -6.75 -11.28
C LYS A 96 17.23 -5.40 -11.97
N ALA A 97 16.39 -5.25 -12.99
CA ALA A 97 16.17 -3.95 -13.62
C ALA A 97 15.46 -2.95 -12.68
N THR A 98 14.69 -3.43 -11.70
CA THR A 98 13.93 -2.59 -10.77
C THR A 98 14.74 -2.23 -9.52
N PHE A 99 15.43 -3.21 -8.93
CA PHE A 99 16.11 -3.07 -7.63
C PHE A 99 17.63 -3.18 -7.70
N ALA A 100 18.21 -3.21 -8.91
CA ALA A 100 19.65 -3.40 -9.17
C ALA A 100 20.27 -4.71 -8.62
N MET A 101 19.46 -5.61 -8.05
CA MET A 101 19.90 -6.84 -7.38
C MET A 101 19.13 -8.06 -7.90
N SER A 102 19.72 -9.26 -7.88
CA SER A 102 18.99 -10.49 -8.23
C SER A 102 18.04 -10.92 -7.09
N PRO A 103 16.95 -11.67 -7.37
CA PRO A 103 16.03 -12.15 -6.33
C PRO A 103 16.71 -12.98 -5.24
N GLY A 104 17.68 -13.83 -5.62
CA GLY A 104 18.40 -14.67 -4.67
C GLY A 104 19.35 -13.87 -3.77
N ALA A 105 19.98 -12.81 -4.31
CA ALA A 105 20.77 -11.88 -3.51
C ALA A 105 19.88 -11.04 -2.59
N TRP A 106 18.71 -10.60 -3.08
CA TRP A 106 17.72 -9.85 -2.30
C TRP A 106 17.25 -10.62 -1.06
N ARG A 107 16.97 -11.92 -1.21
CA ARG A 107 16.56 -12.78 -0.09
C ARG A 107 17.65 -12.94 0.97
N LYS A 108 18.92 -12.90 0.56
CA LYS A 108 20.07 -13.00 1.47
C LYS A 108 20.56 -11.63 1.97
N HIS A 109 19.88 -10.56 1.57
CA HIS A 109 20.30 -9.21 1.85
C HIS A 109 20.07 -8.90 3.32
N ASP A 110 21.11 -8.41 4.00
CA ASP A 110 21.01 -8.06 5.40
C ASP A 110 20.23 -6.74 5.57
N LEU A 111 19.04 -6.84 6.17
CA LEU A 111 18.17 -5.70 6.48
C LEU A 111 18.81 -4.69 7.44
N GLN A 112 19.81 -5.10 8.23
CA GLN A 112 20.51 -4.21 9.16
C GLN A 112 21.51 -3.28 8.45
N VAL A 113 22.02 -3.70 7.30
CA VAL A 113 23.05 -2.96 6.53
C VAL A 113 22.48 -2.30 5.28
N ALA A 114 21.28 -2.70 4.87
CA ALA A 114 20.56 -2.12 3.73
C ALA A 114 20.34 -0.61 3.89
N GLU A 115 20.69 0.17 2.87
CA GLU A 115 20.26 1.57 2.78
C GLU A 115 18.73 1.59 2.60
N LYS A 116 18.02 2.23 3.54
CA LYS A 116 16.56 2.36 3.50
C LYS A 116 16.23 3.73 2.90
N PRO A 117 15.54 3.82 1.74
CA PRO A 117 15.21 5.10 1.11
C PRO A 117 14.52 6.09 2.03
N TYR A 118 13.64 5.61 2.93
CA TYR A 118 12.97 6.49 3.89
C TYR A 118 13.91 7.21 4.86
N LEU A 119 15.13 6.72 5.10
CA LEU A 119 16.11 7.37 5.97
C LEU A 119 16.79 8.58 5.32
N LYS A 120 16.56 8.82 4.01
CA LYS A 120 17.02 10.04 3.33
C LYS A 120 16.20 11.26 3.75
N ASP A 121 14.97 11.08 4.22
CA ASP A 121 14.18 12.15 4.81
C ASP A 121 14.66 12.44 6.24
N PRO A 122 15.06 13.69 6.56
CA PRO A 122 15.60 14.02 7.88
C PRO A 122 14.62 13.77 9.03
N GLU A 123 13.33 14.04 8.84
CA GLU A 123 12.33 13.89 9.90
C GLU A 123 12.07 12.41 10.20
N VAL A 124 12.01 11.60 9.15
CA VAL A 124 11.88 10.15 9.28
C VAL A 124 13.15 9.52 9.85
N ALA A 125 14.35 10.00 9.49
CA ALA A 125 15.60 9.52 10.05
C ALA A 125 15.70 9.78 11.57
N VAL A 126 15.33 10.98 12.02
CA VAL A 126 15.26 11.28 13.47
C VAL A 126 14.20 10.40 14.14
N GLY A 127 13.03 10.23 13.51
CA GLY A 127 11.98 9.33 13.99
C GLY A 127 12.46 7.89 14.16
N TYR A 128 13.20 7.37 13.18
CA TYR A 128 13.82 6.05 13.22
C TYR A 128 14.70 5.89 14.46
N HIS A 129 15.61 6.83 14.72
CA HIS A 129 16.48 6.75 15.89
C HIS A 129 15.72 6.76 17.23
N ARG A 130 14.60 7.50 17.32
CA ARG A 130 13.75 7.52 18.52
C ARG A 130 13.04 6.19 18.77
N VAL A 131 12.68 5.47 17.71
CA VAL A 131 11.88 4.22 17.83
C VAL A 131 12.69 2.93 17.63
N ALA A 132 13.92 2.99 17.13
CA ALA A 132 14.71 1.81 16.77
C ALA A 132 14.90 0.82 17.93
N LYS A 133 14.96 1.34 19.16
CA LYS A 133 15.11 0.56 20.41
C LYS A 133 13.79 0.28 21.13
N ARG A 134 12.66 0.78 20.65
CA ARG A 134 11.35 0.45 21.23
C ARG A 134 11.04 -1.01 20.96
N GLU A 135 10.50 -1.69 21.96
CA GLU A 135 9.92 -3.00 21.78
C GLU A 135 8.64 -2.89 20.95
N LEU A 136 8.42 -3.86 20.05
CA LEU A 136 7.19 -3.92 19.28
C LEU A 136 6.05 -4.37 20.21
N PRO A 137 4.88 -3.73 20.15
CA PRO A 137 3.72 -4.19 20.91
C PRO A 137 3.30 -5.57 20.43
N GLU A 138 2.79 -6.39 21.34
CA GLU A 138 2.24 -7.70 21.00
C GLU A 138 1.00 -7.53 20.10
N PRO A 139 0.95 -8.18 18.92
CA PRO A 139 -0.19 -8.04 18.03
C PRO A 139 -1.38 -8.85 18.49
N LYS A 140 -2.57 -8.34 18.21
CA LYS A 140 -3.80 -9.14 18.23
C LYS A 140 -3.95 -9.84 16.88
N ILE A 141 -4.01 -11.18 16.90
CA ILE A 141 -4.32 -11.98 15.72
C ILE A 141 -5.83 -12.15 15.65
N MET A 142 -6.47 -11.63 14.62
CA MET A 142 -7.94 -11.65 14.52
C MET A 142 -8.45 -11.64 13.08
N GLU A 143 -9.62 -12.25 12.89
CA GLU A 143 -10.42 -12.06 11.68
C GLU A 143 -11.06 -10.67 11.70
N VAL A 144 -10.90 -9.93 10.61
CA VAL A 144 -11.50 -8.60 10.46
C VAL A 144 -12.47 -8.59 9.27
N PRO A 145 -13.63 -7.91 9.38
CA PRO A 145 -14.55 -7.82 8.26
C PRO A 145 -13.98 -6.91 7.16
N GLN A 146 -14.47 -7.11 5.94
CA GLN A 146 -14.28 -6.13 4.87
C GLN A 146 -14.91 -4.79 5.24
N ARG A 147 -14.34 -3.70 4.73
CA ARG A 147 -14.81 -2.34 5.04
C ARG A 147 -15.06 -1.54 3.78
N PHE A 148 -16.16 -0.82 3.74
CA PHE A 148 -16.44 0.12 2.66
C PHE A 148 -15.85 1.48 3.01
N ALA A 149 -15.10 2.06 2.07
CA ALA A 149 -14.43 3.33 2.30
C ALA A 149 -14.58 4.26 1.10
N ALA A 150 -14.79 5.55 1.38
CA ALA A 150 -14.51 6.62 0.42
C ALA A 150 -13.03 6.99 0.52
N TYR A 151 -12.40 7.37 -0.58
CA TYR A 151 -10.96 7.56 -0.62
C TYR A 151 -10.47 8.65 -1.57
N VAL A 152 -9.26 9.14 -1.28
CA VAL A 152 -8.43 9.98 -2.14
C VAL A 152 -7.03 9.39 -2.21
N ARG A 153 -6.47 9.27 -3.43
CA ARG A 153 -5.10 8.78 -3.65
C ARG A 153 -4.10 9.92 -3.53
N HIS A 154 -2.89 9.59 -3.11
CA HIS A 154 -1.77 10.50 -3.03
C HIS A 154 -0.47 9.79 -3.42
N GLU A 155 0.39 10.51 -4.12
CA GLU A 155 1.74 10.07 -4.48
C GLU A 155 2.73 10.83 -3.60
N GLY A 156 3.64 10.09 -2.98
CA GLY A 156 4.56 10.60 -1.97
C GLY A 156 4.21 10.16 -0.55
N TYR A 157 5.21 9.73 0.21
CA TYR A 157 5.15 9.60 1.67
C TYR A 157 5.82 10.82 2.31
N ASN A 158 5.08 11.93 2.33
CA ASN A 158 5.51 13.18 2.93
C ASN A 158 4.32 13.95 3.51
N ARG A 159 4.59 15.14 4.06
CA ARG A 159 3.58 16.01 4.70
C ARG A 159 2.42 16.40 3.80
N SER A 160 2.58 16.35 2.47
CA SER A 160 1.51 16.68 1.52
C SER A 160 0.38 15.63 1.44
N ILE A 161 0.53 14.46 2.08
CA ILE A 161 -0.59 13.54 2.37
C ILE A 161 -1.75 14.26 3.05
N ARG A 162 -1.47 15.30 3.85
CA ARG A 162 -2.49 16.18 4.45
C ARG A 162 -3.49 16.70 3.42
N ASN A 163 -3.07 16.98 2.19
CA ASN A 163 -3.96 17.49 1.14
C ASN A 163 -5.05 16.47 0.78
N ALA A 164 -4.70 15.18 0.69
CA ALA A 164 -5.67 14.11 0.44
C ALA A 164 -6.70 14.01 1.57
N TRP A 165 -6.25 14.12 2.82
CA TRP A 165 -7.14 14.14 3.99
C TRP A 165 -8.05 15.37 4.03
N LEU A 166 -7.54 16.56 3.68
CA LEU A 166 -8.34 17.77 3.62
C LEU A 166 -9.42 17.71 2.53
N ILE A 167 -9.08 17.18 1.35
CA ILE A 167 -10.06 16.94 0.28
C ILE A 167 -11.16 15.98 0.76
N LEU A 168 -10.77 14.86 1.38
CA LEU A 168 -11.72 13.86 1.85
C LEU A 168 -12.62 14.42 2.98
N LYS A 169 -12.06 15.22 3.89
CA LYS A 169 -12.79 15.92 4.95
C LYS A 169 -13.79 16.94 4.38
N ALA A 170 -13.37 17.77 3.42
CA ALA A 170 -14.23 18.74 2.77
C ALA A 170 -15.39 18.06 2.03
N TRP A 171 -15.10 16.98 1.32
CA TRP A 171 -16.11 16.15 0.66
C TRP A 171 -17.10 15.53 1.65
N ALA A 172 -16.62 14.94 2.75
CA ALA A 172 -17.47 14.38 3.79
C ALA A 172 -18.44 15.42 4.36
N SER A 173 -17.96 16.64 4.60
CA SER A 173 -18.78 17.76 5.04
C SER A 173 -19.84 18.15 4.02
N SER A 174 -19.51 18.20 2.72
CA SER A 174 -20.49 18.53 1.67
C SER A 174 -21.58 17.47 1.49
N GLU A 175 -21.28 16.21 1.80
CA GLU A 175 -22.21 15.08 1.70
C GLU A 175 -22.92 14.76 3.03
N ASN A 176 -22.67 15.55 4.08
CA ASN A 176 -23.13 15.32 5.45
C ASN A 176 -22.84 13.89 5.95
N ARG A 177 -21.57 13.47 5.82
CA ARG A 177 -21.08 12.14 6.20
C ARG A 177 -20.15 12.23 7.41
N ASP A 178 -20.21 11.20 8.24
CA ASP A 178 -19.30 11.05 9.37
C ASP A 178 -17.86 10.81 8.90
N PHE A 179 -16.93 11.60 9.41
CA PHE A 179 -15.49 11.55 9.11
C PHE A 179 -14.65 11.01 10.30
N SER A 180 -15.30 10.41 11.29
CA SER A 180 -14.65 9.91 12.50
C SER A 180 -13.73 8.71 12.24
N VAL A 181 -14.16 7.77 11.39
CA VAL A 181 -13.42 6.53 11.11
C VAL A 181 -12.52 6.71 9.90
N GLN A 182 -11.21 6.76 10.14
CA GLN A 182 -10.19 7.12 9.14
C GLN A 182 -9.19 5.97 8.93
N TYR A 183 -8.94 5.61 7.67
CA TYR A 183 -7.96 4.59 7.30
C TYR A 183 -6.87 5.14 6.37
N GLY A 184 -5.64 4.66 6.51
CA GLY A 184 -4.55 4.97 5.60
C GLY A 184 -3.94 3.70 5.00
N LEU A 185 -3.96 3.55 3.68
CA LEU A 185 -3.33 2.40 3.01
C LEU A 185 -1.94 2.81 2.53
N HIS A 186 -0.94 2.01 2.93
CA HIS A 186 0.44 2.17 2.52
C HIS A 186 0.76 1.10 1.47
N HIS A 187 0.57 1.43 0.19
CA HIS A 187 0.75 0.45 -0.90
C HIS A 187 2.20 0.16 -1.26
N SER A 188 3.12 1.04 -0.86
CA SER A 188 4.54 0.91 -1.14
C SER A 188 5.28 0.64 0.17
N ASN A 189 6.31 -0.18 0.11
CA ASN A 189 7.21 -0.34 1.24
C ASN A 189 8.38 0.66 1.09
N PRO A 190 8.46 1.67 1.98
CA PRO A 190 9.41 2.75 1.83
C PRO A 190 10.85 2.33 2.18
N ALA A 191 11.06 1.09 2.65
CA ALA A 191 12.38 0.51 2.86
C ALA A 191 13.09 0.14 1.54
N TRP A 192 12.39 0.16 0.41
CA TRP A 192 12.97 -0.06 -0.92
C TRP A 192 12.38 0.79 -2.04
N VAL A 193 11.31 1.55 -1.76
CA VAL A 193 10.73 2.53 -2.69
C VAL A 193 11.05 3.93 -2.18
N GLU A 194 11.59 4.78 -3.05
CA GLU A 194 11.81 6.20 -2.73
C GLU A 194 10.50 6.88 -2.30
N LEU A 195 10.57 7.77 -1.31
CA LEU A 195 9.38 8.31 -0.67
C LEU A 195 8.49 9.08 -1.65
N ASP A 196 9.06 9.79 -2.62
CA ASP A 196 8.33 10.52 -3.66
C ASP A 196 7.53 9.61 -4.61
N LYS A 197 7.95 8.36 -4.77
CA LYS A 197 7.29 7.34 -5.60
C LYS A 197 6.32 6.45 -4.82
N CYS A 198 6.33 6.53 -3.50
CA CYS A 198 5.44 5.74 -2.66
C CYS A 198 3.98 6.13 -2.88
N ARG A 199 3.08 5.14 -2.87
CA ARG A 199 1.64 5.36 -3.10
C ARG A 199 0.85 5.26 -1.79
N TYR A 200 0.10 6.32 -1.47
CA TYR A 200 -0.75 6.41 -0.29
C TYR A 200 -2.23 6.51 -0.69
N VAL A 201 -3.11 6.00 0.16
CA VAL A 201 -4.55 6.22 0.02
C VAL A 201 -5.14 6.66 1.35
N ALA A 202 -5.69 7.88 1.39
CA ALA A 202 -6.48 8.39 2.50
C ALA A 202 -7.91 7.87 2.34
N CYS A 203 -8.46 7.26 3.39
CA CYS A 203 -9.75 6.61 3.37
C CYS A 203 -10.59 7.03 4.58
N MET A 204 -11.90 7.09 4.41
CA MET A 204 -12.88 7.23 5.49
C MET A 204 -13.94 6.14 5.34
N ALA A 205 -14.47 5.61 6.45
CA ALA A 205 -15.56 4.65 6.37
C ALA A 205 -16.80 5.25 5.72
N ILE A 206 -17.55 4.42 4.99
CA ILE A 206 -18.87 4.78 4.47
C ILE A 206 -19.89 3.69 4.80
N ASP A 207 -21.10 4.12 5.14
CA ASP A 207 -22.28 3.30 5.40
C ASP A 207 -23.10 3.03 4.13
N LYS A 208 -23.07 3.98 3.19
CA LYS A 208 -23.79 3.94 1.91
C LYS A 208 -22.88 4.32 0.74
N PRO A 209 -23.08 3.73 -0.45
CA PRO A 209 -22.33 4.07 -1.65
C PRO A 209 -22.36 5.56 -2.02
N LEU A 210 -21.40 5.98 -2.82
CA LEU A 210 -21.30 7.31 -3.39
C LEU A 210 -22.30 7.49 -4.53
N LYS A 211 -22.99 8.64 -4.55
CA LYS A 211 -23.89 9.01 -5.66
C LYS A 211 -23.12 9.46 -6.89
N VAL A 212 -22.07 10.26 -6.67
CA VAL A 212 -21.19 10.80 -7.71
C VAL A 212 -19.75 10.41 -7.37
N ARG A 213 -19.05 9.88 -8.35
CA ARG A 213 -17.63 9.53 -8.25
C ARG A 213 -16.79 10.55 -9.03
N GLY A 214 -15.65 10.93 -8.47
CA GLY A 214 -14.77 11.92 -9.07
C GLY A 214 -13.41 11.93 -8.37
N VAL A 215 -13.05 13.07 -7.78
CA VAL A 215 -11.82 13.20 -6.97
C VAL A 215 -11.87 12.26 -5.77
N VAL A 216 -13.03 12.17 -5.12
CA VAL A 216 -13.32 11.12 -4.14
C VAL A 216 -13.99 9.95 -4.86
N ASN A 217 -13.49 8.75 -4.61
CA ASN A 217 -14.10 7.51 -5.09
C ASN A 217 -14.30 6.54 -3.90
N GLN A 218 -14.77 5.33 -4.13
CA GLN A 218 -15.05 4.33 -3.12
C GLN A 218 -14.35 3.01 -3.42
N MET A 219 -14.03 2.28 -2.36
CA MET A 219 -13.42 0.96 -2.44
C MET A 219 -13.91 0.05 -1.31
N THR A 220 -13.60 -1.24 -1.43
CA THR A 220 -13.72 -2.21 -0.33
C THR A 220 -12.34 -2.61 0.13
N ILE A 221 -11.97 -2.23 1.35
CA ILE A 221 -10.75 -2.75 2.00
C ILE A 221 -11.03 -4.22 2.36
N PRO A 222 -10.28 -5.19 1.81
CA PRO A 222 -10.52 -6.61 2.07
C PRO A 222 -10.42 -6.95 3.56
N GLY A 223 -11.27 -7.88 4.01
CA GLY A 223 -11.17 -8.49 5.34
C GLY A 223 -10.23 -9.69 5.36
N GLY A 224 -10.37 -10.51 6.40
CA GLY A 224 -9.62 -11.75 6.62
C GLY A 224 -8.73 -11.70 7.86
N LEU A 225 -7.86 -12.70 8.00
CA LEU A 225 -6.93 -12.79 9.13
C LEU A 225 -5.87 -11.68 9.09
N HIS A 226 -5.75 -10.93 10.18
CA HIS A 226 -4.79 -9.83 10.34
C HIS A 226 -4.05 -9.94 11.67
N ALA A 227 -2.79 -9.47 11.67
CA ALA A 227 -2.09 -9.08 12.88
C ALA A 227 -2.28 -7.57 13.10
N VAL A 228 -2.74 -7.17 14.29
CA VAL A 228 -3.11 -5.80 14.61
C VAL A 228 -2.22 -5.24 15.71
N PHE A 229 -1.48 -4.18 15.41
CA PHE A 229 -0.55 -3.52 16.32
C PHE A 229 -1.07 -2.12 16.71
N ARG A 230 -1.19 -1.84 18.02
CA ARG A 230 -1.48 -0.49 18.51
C ARG A 230 -0.19 0.33 18.52
N LEU A 231 -0.10 1.33 17.66
CA LEU A 231 1.08 2.18 17.52
C LEU A 231 0.76 3.62 17.95
N THR A 232 1.73 4.26 18.58
CA THR A 232 1.67 5.68 18.97
C THR A 232 2.99 6.36 18.64
N GLY A 233 2.94 7.67 18.46
CA GLY A 233 4.13 8.46 18.18
C GLY A 233 3.81 9.81 17.56
N VAL A 234 4.79 10.36 16.87
CA VAL A 234 4.69 11.63 16.15
C VAL A 234 5.13 11.47 14.69
N TYR A 235 4.91 12.49 13.86
CA TYR A 235 5.39 12.49 12.48
C TYR A 235 6.88 12.07 12.38
N GLY A 236 7.20 11.33 11.32
CA GLY A 236 8.50 10.70 11.13
C GLY A 236 8.68 9.35 11.83
N GLU A 237 7.89 9.02 12.86
CA GLU A 237 8.02 7.73 13.57
C GLU A 237 7.20 6.60 12.95
N LEU A 238 6.15 6.90 12.17
CA LEU A 238 5.23 5.87 11.67
C LEU A 238 5.91 4.91 10.70
N LEU A 239 6.55 5.40 9.64
CA LEU A 239 7.18 4.52 8.63
C LEU A 239 8.24 3.59 9.24
N PRO A 240 9.15 4.07 10.12
CA PRO A 240 10.04 3.20 10.88
C PRO A 240 9.33 2.12 11.69
N GLN A 241 8.25 2.47 12.40
CA GLN A 241 7.48 1.48 13.17
C GLN A 241 6.83 0.42 12.27
N LEU A 242 6.25 0.81 11.12
CA LEU A 242 5.70 -0.13 10.14
C LEU A 242 6.79 -1.05 9.59
N SER A 243 7.95 -0.51 9.23
CA SER A 243 9.10 -1.30 8.77
C SER A 243 9.58 -2.27 9.84
N MET A 244 9.65 -1.86 11.11
CA MET A 244 10.05 -2.75 12.21
C MET A 244 9.09 -3.93 12.38
N VAL A 245 7.77 -3.75 12.22
CA VAL A 245 6.82 -4.86 12.25
C VAL A 245 7.13 -5.87 11.14
N LEU A 246 7.38 -5.40 9.92
CA LEU A 246 7.70 -6.27 8.79
C LEU A 246 9.07 -6.94 8.92
N GLU A 247 10.07 -6.24 9.46
CA GLU A 247 11.45 -6.72 9.52
C GLU A 247 11.75 -7.58 10.76
N LYS A 248 11.12 -7.30 11.90
CA LYS A 248 11.44 -7.98 13.18
C LYS A 248 10.40 -9.01 13.57
N TRP A 249 9.11 -8.67 13.43
CA TRP A 249 8.03 -9.55 13.89
C TRP A 249 7.63 -10.58 12.82
N LEU A 250 7.32 -10.14 11.59
CA LEU A 250 6.75 -11.00 10.56
C LEU A 250 7.59 -12.26 10.28
N PRO A 251 8.93 -12.20 10.11
CA PRO A 251 9.74 -13.39 9.80
C PRO A 251 9.74 -14.45 10.92
N ASN A 252 9.49 -14.02 12.16
CA ASN A 252 9.50 -14.88 13.35
C ASN A 252 8.09 -15.25 13.83
N SER A 253 7.05 -14.81 13.12
CA SER A 253 5.66 -14.89 13.56
C SER A 253 4.96 -16.24 13.27
N GLY A 254 5.52 -17.06 12.39
CA GLY A 254 4.84 -18.23 11.84
C GLY A 254 3.79 -17.90 10.76
N PHE A 255 3.70 -16.63 10.34
CA PHE A 255 2.82 -16.16 9.27
C PHE A 255 3.59 -15.56 8.10
N LYS A 256 2.94 -15.50 6.94
CA LYS A 256 3.37 -14.73 5.77
C LYS A 256 2.36 -13.62 5.46
N GLN A 257 2.85 -12.50 4.95
CA GLN A 257 2.01 -11.41 4.47
C GLN A 257 1.21 -11.84 3.23
N ARG A 258 -0.04 -11.38 3.12
CA ARG A 258 -0.89 -11.57 1.93
C ARG A 258 -0.65 -10.47 0.89
N SER A 259 -1.11 -10.69 -0.34
CA SER A 259 -1.09 -9.69 -1.42
C SER A 259 -2.04 -8.51 -1.23
N THR A 260 -3.01 -8.63 -0.32
CA THR A 260 -3.92 -7.54 0.06
C THR A 260 -3.15 -6.42 0.79
N PRO A 261 -3.53 -5.15 0.63
CA PRO A 261 -2.79 -4.03 1.21
C PRO A 261 -2.90 -4.01 2.73
N ALA A 262 -1.77 -3.74 3.40
CA ALA A 262 -1.76 -3.36 4.80
C ALA A 262 -2.31 -1.93 4.96
N TYR A 263 -2.96 -1.66 6.09
CA TYR A 263 -3.56 -0.36 6.36
C TYR A 263 -3.47 0.01 7.83
N VAL A 264 -3.63 1.30 8.11
CA VAL A 264 -3.79 1.81 9.48
C VAL A 264 -5.21 2.29 9.68
N HIS A 265 -5.73 2.17 10.91
CA HIS A 265 -6.93 2.83 11.39
C HIS A 265 -6.52 3.90 12.40
N TYR A 266 -6.77 5.16 12.09
CA TYR A 266 -6.37 6.29 12.94
C TYR A 266 -7.41 6.54 14.05
N HIS A 267 -6.95 6.50 15.31
CA HIS A 267 -7.66 7.10 16.45
C HIS A 267 -7.28 8.57 16.62
N LYS A 268 -6.04 8.90 16.26
CA LYS A 268 -5.53 10.26 16.09
C LYS A 268 -4.65 10.32 14.84
N ASN A 269 -5.06 11.16 13.89
CA ASN A 269 -4.39 11.27 12.60
C ASN A 269 -3.39 12.43 12.59
N HIS A 270 -2.10 12.10 12.59
CA HIS A 270 -1.02 13.08 12.65
C HIS A 270 -1.00 14.08 11.48
N PHE A 271 -1.57 13.74 10.31
CA PHE A 271 -1.69 14.67 9.19
C PHE A 271 -2.73 15.77 9.43
N LEU A 272 -3.65 15.57 10.38
CA LEU A 272 -4.74 16.48 10.72
C LEU A 272 -4.61 17.09 12.11
N SER A 273 -3.85 16.47 13.02
CA SER A 273 -3.62 16.97 14.38
C SER A 273 -2.59 18.09 14.41
N HIS A 274 -2.82 19.10 15.25
CA HIS A 274 -1.90 20.25 15.41
C HIS A 274 -0.56 19.88 16.05
N ASP A 275 -0.53 18.84 16.89
CA ASP A 275 0.67 18.37 17.58
C ASP A 275 1.40 17.24 16.83
N GLU A 276 0.94 16.93 15.61
CA GLU A 276 1.53 15.91 14.71
C GLU A 276 1.67 14.52 15.36
N ALA A 277 0.91 14.27 16.43
CA ALA A 277 0.90 12.99 17.12
C ALA A 277 -0.09 12.03 16.46
N PHE A 278 0.24 10.75 16.42
CA PHE A 278 -0.66 9.69 16.01
C PHE A 278 -0.92 8.68 17.12
N GLU A 279 -2.13 8.15 17.07
CA GLU A 279 -2.53 6.91 17.72
C GLU A 279 -3.31 6.11 16.67
N LEU A 280 -2.90 4.89 16.40
CA LEU A 280 -3.51 4.07 15.35
C LEU A 280 -3.37 2.58 15.61
N ASP A 281 -4.23 1.80 14.96
CA ASP A 281 -4.05 0.36 14.81
C ASP A 281 -3.49 0.06 13.41
N PHE A 282 -2.34 -0.60 13.34
CA PHE A 282 -1.78 -1.10 12.08
C PHE A 282 -2.25 -2.54 11.83
N TYR A 283 -2.96 -2.73 10.71
CA TYR A 283 -3.50 -4.00 10.26
C TYR A 283 -2.61 -4.58 9.16
N LEU A 284 -1.86 -5.62 9.52
CA LEU A 284 -1.05 -6.40 8.58
C LEU A 284 -1.82 -7.68 8.17
N PRO A 285 -2.25 -7.81 6.91
CA PRO A 285 -2.93 -9.01 6.45
C PRO A 285 -1.96 -10.19 6.37
N ILE A 286 -2.34 -11.30 7.01
CA ILE A 286 -1.48 -12.47 7.21
C ILE A 286 -2.18 -13.77 6.78
N SER A 287 -1.38 -14.80 6.56
CA SER A 287 -1.81 -16.17 6.32
C SER A 287 -0.78 -17.15 6.85
N PHE A 288 -1.16 -18.40 7.06
CA PHE A 288 -0.21 -19.47 7.37
C PHE A 288 0.65 -19.81 6.14
N PHE A 289 1.84 -20.36 6.40
CA PHE A 289 2.77 -20.80 5.35
C PHE A 289 2.15 -21.87 4.45
#